data_AF-A0A8J2PWI8-F1
#
_entry.id   AF-A0A8J2PWI8-F1
#
_cell.length_a   1.000
_cell.length_b   1.000
_cell.length_c   1.000
_cell.angle_alpha   90.00
_cell.angle_beta   90.00
_cell.angle_gamma   90.00
#
_symmetry.space_group_name_H-M   'P 1'
#
loop_
_entity.id
_entity.type
_entity.pdbx_description
1 polymer ?
#
loop_
_entity_poly.entity_id
_entity_poly.type
_entity_poly.pdbx_seq_one_letter_code
_entity_poly.pdbx_strand_id
1 'polypeptide(L)'
;MSSAVVFIISLIAILSFVHCLQNLCYKDFDMKHIGWDIYCYKIYSFDRFDIDEYRAFWNGIDGDQRFCEIFTQRTGQKGYSVSIRNRKEYEFVKVQYRTADFNLISVPLLIGLKYENGRFYWFDNSTFNYTDFFEPDYKTRSYLFRKGQCRRFYMYSPPTYGKRKYFVLDIDCRVRFYEYRLLCRYKVPRSDVIFASLSTFC
;
A
#
# COMPACT_ATOMS: atom_id res chain seq x y z
N MET A 1 -43.76 24.16 -2.69
CA MET A 1 -42.66 23.87 -1.74
C MET A 1 -41.51 24.82 -2.05
N SER A 2 -41.02 25.59 -1.07
CA SER A 2 -39.99 26.61 -1.27
C SER A 2 -38.62 25.98 -1.56
N SER A 3 -37.84 26.58 -2.46
CA SER A 3 -36.48 26.11 -2.84
C SER A 3 -35.54 25.90 -1.65
N ALA A 4 -35.77 26.60 -0.53
CA ALA A 4 -35.02 26.41 0.71
C ALA A 4 -35.24 25.03 1.35
N VAL A 5 -36.45 24.46 1.23
CA VAL A 5 -36.80 23.15 1.80
C VAL A 5 -36.11 22.02 1.02
N VAL A 6 -36.01 22.14 -0.30
CA VAL A 6 -35.32 21.17 -1.17
C VAL A 6 -33.81 21.16 -0.90
N PHE A 7 -33.22 22.34 -0.67
CA PHE A 7 -31.81 22.48 -0.32
C PHE A 7 -31.48 21.86 1.04
N ILE A 8 -32.31 22.10 2.06
CA ILE A 8 -32.13 21.53 3.40
C ILE A 8 -32.28 20.01 3.37
N ILE A 9 -33.28 19.48 2.66
CA ILE A 9 -33.45 18.02 2.50
C ILE A 9 -32.24 17.40 1.78
N SER A 10 -31.70 18.06 0.76
CA SER A 10 -30.51 17.58 0.04
C SER A 10 -29.25 17.61 0.92
N LEU A 11 -29.07 18.67 1.72
CA LEU A 11 -27.97 18.78 2.68
C LEU A 11 -28.06 17.72 3.79
N ILE A 12 -29.26 17.48 4.31
CA ILE A 12 -29.49 16.44 5.33
C ILE A 12 -29.24 15.06 4.71
N ALA A 13 -29.74 14.77 3.51
CA ALA A 13 -29.48 13.50 2.83
C ALA A 13 -27.97 13.28 2.57
N ILE A 14 -27.24 14.32 2.19
CA ILE A 14 -25.78 14.26 2.01
C ILE A 14 -25.07 14.05 3.35
N LEU A 15 -25.48 14.75 4.42
CA LEU A 15 -24.91 14.62 5.76
C LEU A 15 -25.20 13.24 6.38
N SER A 16 -26.40 12.69 6.17
CA SER A 16 -26.81 11.33 6.55
C SER A 16 -26.00 10.28 5.79
N PHE A 17 -25.77 10.47 4.49
CA PHE A 17 -24.98 9.56 3.67
C PHE A 17 -23.50 9.52 4.09
N VAL A 18 -22.94 10.65 4.54
CA VAL A 18 -21.58 10.74 5.06
C VAL A 18 -21.45 10.10 6.45
N HIS A 19 -22.51 10.10 7.27
CA HIS A 19 -22.51 9.48 8.60
C HIS A 19 -22.63 7.95 8.62
N CYS A 20 -23.02 7.31 7.51
CA CYS A 20 -23.15 5.86 7.41
C CYS A 20 -22.01 5.18 6.63
N LEU A 21 -20.84 5.82 6.48
CA LEU A 21 -19.69 5.15 5.87
C LEU A 21 -19.10 4.13 6.86
N GLN A 22 -19.60 2.90 6.82
CA GLN A 22 -19.11 1.82 7.65
C GLN A 22 -17.64 1.54 7.34
N ASN A 23 -16.77 1.63 8.35
CA ASN A 23 -15.36 1.25 8.18
C ASN A 23 -15.28 -0.28 8.07
N LEU A 24 -15.02 -0.77 6.86
CA LEU A 24 -14.87 -2.21 6.58
C LEU A 24 -13.46 -2.73 6.87
N CYS A 25 -12.54 -1.83 7.20
CA CYS A 25 -11.19 -2.19 7.54
C CYS A 25 -11.07 -2.54 9.02
N TYR A 26 -10.26 -3.56 9.32
CA TYR A 26 -10.03 -4.00 10.67
C TYR A 26 -9.18 -2.97 11.42
N LYS A 27 -9.69 -2.48 12.56
CA LYS A 27 -8.98 -1.56 13.46
C LYS A 27 -8.44 -0.32 12.74
N ASP A 28 -7.12 -0.19 12.72
CA ASP A 28 -6.34 0.97 12.29
C ASP A 28 -5.82 0.85 10.86
N PHE A 29 -6.46 -0.01 10.05
CA PHE A 29 -6.21 -0.05 8.62
C PHE A 29 -6.96 1.09 7.93
N ASP A 30 -6.24 1.82 7.07
CA ASP A 30 -6.78 2.88 6.25
C ASP A 30 -7.54 2.32 5.06
N MET A 31 -8.80 2.70 4.93
CA MET A 31 -9.68 2.29 3.85
C MET A 31 -9.44 3.14 2.59
N LYS A 32 -9.35 2.49 1.42
CA LYS A 32 -9.26 3.16 0.13
C LYS A 32 -10.11 2.47 -0.94
N HIS A 33 -10.95 3.27 -1.60
CA HIS A 33 -11.72 2.85 -2.77
C HIS A 33 -10.89 2.97 -4.06
N ILE A 34 -10.78 1.86 -4.78
CA ILE A 34 -10.05 1.76 -6.05
C ILE A 34 -10.97 1.08 -7.07
N GLY A 35 -11.54 1.88 -7.97
CA GLY A 35 -12.67 1.44 -8.77
C GLY A 35 -13.84 1.05 -7.85
N TRP A 36 -14.34 -0.17 -8.04
CA TRP A 36 -15.43 -0.76 -7.26
C TRP A 36 -14.95 -1.57 -6.06
N ASP A 37 -13.64 -1.76 -5.93
CA ASP A 37 -13.06 -2.57 -4.87
C ASP A 37 -12.62 -1.68 -3.70
N ILE A 38 -12.73 -2.22 -2.49
CA ILE A 38 -12.24 -1.61 -1.25
C ILE A 38 -10.99 -2.34 -0.81
N TYR A 39 -9.96 -1.57 -0.49
CA TYR A 39 -8.69 -2.06 0.00
C TYR A 39 -8.37 -1.41 1.33
N CYS A 40 -7.79 -2.21 2.22
CA CYS A 40 -7.39 -1.78 3.56
C CYS A 40 -5.87 -1.82 3.63
N TYR A 41 -5.27 -0.73 4.09
CA TYR A 41 -3.83 -0.53 4.11
C TYR A 41 -3.33 -0.27 5.53
N LYS A 42 -2.15 -0.77 5.87
CA LYS A 42 -1.50 -0.40 7.13
C LYS A 42 0.01 -0.36 6.94
N ILE A 43 0.60 0.73 7.42
CA ILE A 43 2.04 0.91 7.43
C ILE A 43 2.62 0.43 8.77
N TYR A 44 3.69 -0.34 8.67
CA TYR A 44 4.49 -0.82 9.79
C TYR A 44 5.87 -0.20 9.66
N SER A 45 6.43 0.23 10.79
CA SER A 45 7.79 0.76 10.87
C SER A 45 8.62 -0.21 11.69
N PHE A 46 9.81 -0.54 11.18
CA PHE A 46 10.76 -1.40 11.86
C PHE A 46 12.05 -0.60 12.03
N ASP A 47 12.51 -0.51 13.26
CA ASP A 47 13.80 0.06 13.56
C ASP A 47 14.87 -1.03 13.78
N ARG A 48 16.12 -0.58 13.99
CA ARG A 48 17.25 -1.49 14.21
C ARG A 48 17.16 -2.26 15.54
N PHE A 49 16.35 -1.80 16.48
CA PHE A 49 16.15 -2.40 17.80
C PHE A 49 15.08 -3.50 17.76
N ASP A 50 14.14 -3.44 16.82
CA ASP A 50 13.12 -4.48 16.59
C ASP A 50 13.67 -5.74 15.90
N ILE A 51 14.98 -5.81 15.63
CA ILE A 51 15.59 -6.81 14.73
C ILE A 51 15.29 -8.26 15.11
N ASP A 52 15.25 -8.57 16.40
CA ASP A 52 15.00 -9.93 16.85
C ASP A 52 13.52 -10.34 16.67
N GLU A 53 12.60 -9.36 16.69
CA GLU A 53 11.17 -9.61 16.46
C GLU A 53 10.89 -9.91 14.99
N TYR A 54 11.50 -9.17 14.06
CA TYR A 54 11.20 -9.32 12.64
C TYR A 54 12.16 -10.25 11.87
N ARG A 55 13.29 -10.66 12.43
CA ARG A 55 14.23 -11.59 11.78
C ARG A 55 13.56 -12.90 11.36
N ALA A 56 12.58 -13.39 12.14
CA ALA A 56 11.84 -14.61 11.85
C ALA A 56 11.12 -14.59 10.49
N PHE A 57 10.72 -13.41 10.00
CA PHE A 57 10.07 -13.28 8.69
C PHE A 57 11.07 -13.42 7.55
N TRP A 58 12.33 -13.08 7.79
CA TRP A 58 13.42 -13.08 6.80
C TRP A 58 14.21 -14.40 6.73
N ASN A 59 13.60 -15.55 7.06
CA ASN A 59 14.20 -16.86 6.74
C ASN A 59 14.19 -17.18 5.23
N GLY A 60 13.71 -16.26 4.40
CA GLY A 60 13.81 -16.27 2.94
C GLY A 60 13.95 -14.84 2.40
N ILE A 61 13.75 -14.68 1.08
CA ILE A 61 13.89 -13.40 0.38
C ILE A 61 12.64 -12.51 0.40
N ASP A 62 11.48 -13.08 0.76
CA ASP A 62 10.17 -12.43 0.69
C ASP A 62 9.60 -12.15 2.10
N GLY A 63 10.46 -11.68 3.02
CA GLY A 63 10.11 -11.54 4.44
C GLY A 63 9.00 -10.51 4.72
N ASP A 64 8.93 -9.44 3.94
CA ASP A 64 7.83 -8.47 4.01
C ASP A 64 6.48 -9.06 3.59
N GLN A 65 6.44 -9.89 2.54
CA GLN A 65 5.21 -10.56 2.13
C GLN A 65 4.75 -11.50 3.25
N ARG A 66 5.66 -12.27 3.83
CA ARG A 66 5.37 -13.17 4.95
C ARG A 66 4.85 -12.40 6.17
N PHE A 67 5.44 -11.24 6.47
CA PHE A 67 4.94 -10.37 7.54
C PHE A 67 3.48 -9.95 7.27
N CYS A 68 3.20 -9.44 6.06
CA CYS A 68 1.85 -9.00 5.72
C CYS A 68 0.83 -10.13 5.78
N GLU A 69 1.19 -11.34 5.33
CA GLU A 69 0.30 -12.51 5.41
C GLU A 69 -0.08 -12.83 6.85
N ILE A 70 0.89 -12.85 7.77
CA ILE A 70 0.67 -13.17 9.19
C ILE A 70 -0.18 -12.10 9.87
N PHE A 71 0.15 -10.83 9.67
CA PHE A 71 -0.53 -9.73 10.36
C PHE A 71 -1.97 -9.51 9.89
N THR A 72 -2.29 -9.86 8.64
CA THR A 72 -3.67 -9.81 8.16
C THR A 72 -4.49 -11.05 8.48
N GLN A 73 -3.93 -12.14 9.03
CA GLN A 73 -4.72 -13.34 9.38
C GLN A 73 -5.92 -13.00 10.28
N ARG A 74 -5.76 -12.04 11.18
CA ARG A 74 -6.82 -11.56 12.09
C ARG A 74 -8.02 -10.94 11.37
N THR A 75 -7.86 -10.57 10.10
CA THR A 75 -8.91 -10.00 9.26
C THR A 75 -9.70 -11.08 8.49
N GLY A 76 -9.27 -12.34 8.55
CA GLY A 76 -9.80 -13.41 7.68
C GLY A 76 -9.38 -13.27 6.21
N GLN A 77 -8.63 -12.23 5.85
CA GLN A 77 -8.17 -11.95 4.50
C GLN A 77 -6.67 -12.21 4.34
N LYS A 78 -6.27 -12.61 3.13
CA LYS A 78 -4.86 -12.73 2.77
C LYS A 78 -4.29 -11.35 2.42
N GLY A 79 -3.27 -10.95 3.18
CA GLY A 79 -2.57 -9.69 3.03
C GLY A 79 -1.33 -9.82 2.16
N TYR A 80 -0.95 -8.70 1.57
CA TYR A 80 0.19 -8.60 0.67
C TYR A 80 0.98 -7.32 0.93
N SER A 81 2.29 -7.39 0.71
CA SER A 81 3.10 -6.19 0.54
C SER A 81 2.57 -5.41 -0.68
N VAL A 82 2.49 -4.09 -0.57
CA VAL A 82 1.67 -3.26 -1.46
C VAL A 82 2.07 -3.38 -2.94
N SER A 83 1.07 -3.51 -3.81
CA SER A 83 1.23 -3.35 -5.26
C SER A 83 0.86 -1.94 -5.71
N ILE A 84 1.49 -1.42 -6.76
CA ILE A 84 1.14 -0.12 -7.36
C ILE A 84 0.66 -0.37 -8.80
N ARG A 85 -0.66 -0.40 -9.01
CA ARG A 85 -1.29 -0.83 -10.27
C ARG A 85 -1.87 0.32 -11.08
N ASN A 86 -1.90 1.52 -10.52
CA ASN A 86 -2.33 2.74 -11.21
C ASN A 86 -1.85 3.99 -10.46
N ARG A 87 -2.06 5.15 -11.07
CA ARG A 87 -1.72 6.46 -10.51
C ARG A 87 -2.41 6.75 -9.18
N LYS A 88 -3.68 6.37 -9.01
CA LYS A 88 -4.44 6.62 -7.78
C LYS A 88 -3.84 5.86 -6.59
N GLU A 89 -3.42 4.62 -6.82
CA GLU A 89 -2.67 3.84 -5.82
C GLU A 89 -1.32 4.47 -5.52
N TYR A 90 -0.57 4.89 -6.54
CA TYR A 90 0.73 5.50 -6.34
C TYR A 90 0.66 6.77 -5.48
N GLU A 91 -0.30 7.65 -5.77
CA GLU A 91 -0.53 8.85 -4.95
C GLU A 91 -0.89 8.49 -3.50
N PHE A 92 -1.71 7.44 -3.30
CA PHE A 92 -2.08 7.00 -1.96
C PHE A 92 -0.89 6.42 -1.20
N VAL A 93 -0.05 5.60 -1.83
CA VAL A 93 1.17 5.06 -1.21
C VAL A 93 2.13 6.19 -0.80
N LYS A 94 2.28 7.24 -1.62
CA LYS A 94 3.07 8.43 -1.27
C LYS A 94 2.55 9.15 -0.03
N VAL A 95 1.22 9.25 0.12
CA VAL A 95 0.58 9.82 1.31
C VAL A 95 0.89 8.98 2.54
N GLN A 96 0.65 7.66 2.47
CA GLN A 96 0.96 6.71 3.55
C GLN A 96 2.43 6.80 3.98
N TYR A 97 3.34 6.79 3.01
CA TYR A 97 4.76 6.89 3.26
C TYR A 97 5.16 8.20 3.95
N ARG A 98 4.60 9.33 3.49
CA ARG A 98 4.84 10.65 4.09
C ARG A 98 4.31 10.74 5.51
N THR A 99 3.11 10.21 5.76
CA THR A 99 2.49 10.23 7.10
C THR A 99 3.32 9.44 8.10
N ALA A 100 3.83 8.27 7.70
CA ALA A 100 4.73 7.49 8.54
C ALA A 100 6.13 8.11 8.71
N ASP A 101 6.50 9.06 7.85
CA ASP A 101 7.77 9.79 7.90
C ASP A 101 7.69 11.17 8.53
N PHE A 102 6.84 11.31 9.56
CA PHE A 102 6.68 12.57 10.26
C PHE A 102 8.00 13.15 10.79
N ASN A 103 8.91 12.29 11.27
CA ASN A 103 10.21 12.68 11.81
C ASN A 103 11.29 12.92 10.74
N LEU A 104 10.95 12.85 9.45
CA LEU A 104 11.89 13.04 8.32
C LEU A 104 13.10 12.10 8.34
N ILE A 105 13.01 10.93 8.98
CA ILE A 105 14.10 9.94 9.03
C ILE A 105 14.37 9.36 7.63
N SER A 106 13.33 9.32 6.78
CA SER A 106 13.43 8.92 5.38
C SER A 106 13.88 7.47 5.18
N VAL A 107 13.43 6.54 6.02
CA VAL A 107 13.73 5.10 5.86
C VAL A 107 13.07 4.51 4.60
N PRO A 108 13.64 3.48 3.96
CA PRO A 108 13.07 2.85 2.77
C PRO A 108 11.70 2.22 3.05
N LEU A 109 10.75 2.42 2.15
CA LEU A 109 9.45 1.75 2.16
C LEU A 109 9.49 0.55 1.20
N LEU A 110 9.45 -0.66 1.75
CA LEU A 110 9.33 -1.87 0.96
C LEU A 110 7.97 -1.92 0.23
N ILE A 111 8.02 -2.31 -1.03
CA ILE A 111 6.84 -2.56 -1.87
C ILE A 111 6.89 -4.00 -2.41
N GLY A 112 5.72 -4.54 -2.75
CA GLY A 112 5.57 -5.95 -3.10
C GLY A 112 6.04 -6.31 -4.52
N LEU A 113 6.87 -5.49 -5.16
CA LEU A 113 7.41 -5.76 -6.49
C LEU A 113 8.70 -6.55 -6.39
N LYS A 114 8.79 -7.60 -7.20
CA LYS A 114 10.00 -8.40 -7.35
C LYS A 114 10.27 -8.64 -8.83
N TYR A 115 11.55 -8.66 -9.16
CA TYR A 115 12.05 -9.11 -10.45
C TYR A 115 12.84 -10.39 -10.23
N GLU A 116 12.46 -11.46 -10.92
CA GLU A 116 13.17 -12.73 -10.85
C GLU A 116 13.13 -13.40 -12.21
N ASN A 117 14.25 -13.96 -12.63
CA ASN A 117 14.34 -14.80 -13.84
C ASN A 117 13.77 -14.13 -15.11
N GLY A 118 13.96 -12.81 -15.25
CA GLY A 118 13.53 -12.09 -16.46
C GLY A 118 12.14 -11.46 -16.36
N ARG A 119 11.44 -11.57 -15.23
CA ARG A 119 10.05 -11.13 -15.11
C ARG A 119 9.79 -10.32 -13.84
N PHE A 120 8.96 -9.30 -13.98
CA PHE A 120 8.38 -8.56 -12.86
C PHE A 120 7.10 -9.26 -12.38
N TYR A 121 6.93 -9.31 -11.06
CA TYR A 121 5.69 -9.78 -10.44
C TYR A 121 5.42 -9.02 -9.15
N TRP A 122 4.14 -8.82 -8.88
CA TRP A 122 3.64 -8.39 -7.60
C TRP A 122 3.33 -9.61 -6.74
N PHE A 123 3.59 -9.54 -5.43
CA PHE A 123 3.26 -10.66 -4.52
C PHE A 123 1.76 -10.98 -4.44
N ASP A 124 0.89 -10.04 -4.78
CA ASP A 124 -0.56 -10.25 -4.87
C ASP A 124 -1.03 -10.85 -6.20
N ASN A 125 -0.08 -11.23 -7.07
CA ASN A 125 -0.31 -11.72 -8.44
C ASN A 125 -1.09 -10.75 -9.34
N SER A 126 -1.17 -9.46 -8.99
CA SER A 126 -1.74 -8.47 -9.89
C SER A 126 -0.87 -8.30 -11.13
N THR A 127 -1.50 -7.87 -12.23
CA THR A 127 -0.79 -7.62 -13.48
C THR A 127 0.17 -6.43 -13.33
N PHE A 128 1.42 -6.61 -13.78
CA PHE A 128 2.39 -5.53 -13.86
C PHE A 128 2.24 -4.76 -15.19
N ASN A 129 1.38 -3.75 -15.23
CA ASN A 129 1.10 -2.95 -16.42
C ASN A 129 1.19 -1.43 -16.23
N TYR A 130 1.28 -0.96 -14.98
CA TYR A 130 1.49 0.44 -14.65
C TYR A 130 2.94 0.63 -14.23
N THR A 131 3.68 1.51 -14.92
CA THR A 131 5.11 1.72 -14.67
C THR A 131 5.46 3.16 -14.35
N ASP A 132 4.53 4.12 -14.35
CA ASP A 132 4.89 5.54 -14.19
C ASP A 132 5.46 5.86 -12.80
N PHE A 133 5.24 4.99 -11.80
CA PHE A 133 5.82 5.14 -10.47
C PHE A 133 7.35 5.01 -10.46
N PHE A 134 7.93 4.47 -11.53
CA PHE A 134 9.36 4.28 -11.72
C PHE A 134 10.10 5.49 -12.33
N GLU A 135 9.39 6.52 -12.77
CA GLU A 135 10.01 7.68 -13.42
C GLU A 135 10.63 8.66 -12.41
N PRO A 136 11.75 9.33 -12.75
CA PRO A 136 12.41 9.35 -14.07
C PRO A 136 13.47 8.26 -14.31
N ASP A 137 13.92 7.55 -13.26
CA ASP A 137 15.18 6.78 -13.29
C ASP A 137 15.10 5.39 -13.96
N TYR A 138 13.92 4.84 -14.20
CA TYR A 138 13.79 3.47 -14.71
C TYR A 138 14.01 3.31 -16.22
N LYS A 139 13.62 4.32 -17.01
CA LYS A 139 13.84 4.29 -18.46
C LYS A 139 15.34 4.15 -18.79
N THR A 140 16.20 4.68 -17.94
CA THR A 140 17.67 4.59 -18.04
C THR A 140 18.29 3.39 -17.31
N ARG A 141 17.51 2.51 -16.65
CA ARG A 141 18.05 1.35 -15.89
C ARG A 141 17.47 0.00 -16.31
N SER A 142 16.38 -0.04 -17.08
CA SER A 142 15.73 -1.29 -17.50
C SER A 142 16.65 -2.25 -18.28
N TYR A 143 17.66 -1.75 -19.00
CA TYR A 143 18.67 -2.58 -19.69
C TYR A 143 19.64 -3.31 -18.74
N LEU A 144 19.67 -2.96 -17.45
CA LEU A 144 20.58 -3.56 -16.47
C LEU A 144 20.08 -4.91 -15.93
N PHE A 145 18.78 -5.21 -16.10
CA PHE A 145 18.20 -6.42 -15.55
C PHE A 145 18.46 -7.62 -16.48
N ARG A 146 19.23 -8.58 -15.97
CA ARG A 146 19.60 -9.82 -16.69
C ARG A 146 18.77 -11.01 -16.20
N LYS A 147 18.62 -12.02 -17.06
CA LYS A 147 18.05 -13.31 -16.67
C LYS A 147 18.92 -13.94 -15.57
N GLY A 148 18.29 -14.53 -14.55
CA GLY A 148 18.97 -15.12 -13.39
C GLY A 148 19.24 -14.15 -12.23
N GLN A 149 18.95 -12.86 -12.39
CA GLN A 149 18.98 -11.92 -11.26
C GLN A 149 17.69 -12.00 -10.45
N CYS A 150 17.82 -11.74 -9.14
CA CYS A 150 16.69 -11.48 -8.24
C CYS A 150 16.85 -10.07 -7.68
N ARG A 151 15.86 -9.20 -7.95
CA ARG A 151 15.81 -7.83 -7.44
C ARG A 151 14.49 -7.57 -6.74
N ARG A 152 14.58 -6.79 -5.67
CA ARG A 152 13.45 -6.26 -4.91
C ARG A 152 13.41 -4.75 -5.03
N PHE A 153 12.24 -4.16 -4.89
CA PHE A 153 12.07 -2.73 -5.04
C PHE A 153 11.56 -2.08 -3.76
N TYR A 154 11.97 -0.85 -3.55
CA TYR A 154 11.55 -0.03 -2.44
C TYR A 154 11.39 1.41 -2.88
N MET A 155 10.47 2.12 -2.23
CA MET A 155 10.34 3.55 -2.35
C MET A 155 11.27 4.24 -1.35
N TYR A 156 11.94 5.30 -1.79
CA TYR A 156 12.76 6.15 -0.95
C TYR A 156 12.42 7.60 -1.22
N SER A 157 12.31 8.39 -0.17
CA SER A 157 12.09 9.82 -0.29
C SER A 157 13.06 10.55 0.63
N PRO A 158 14.07 11.26 0.09
CA PRO A 158 15.03 12.00 0.89
C PRO A 158 14.37 13.01 1.82
N PRO A 159 15.00 13.31 2.97
CA PRO A 159 14.53 14.35 3.88
C PRO A 159 14.71 15.70 3.20
N THR A 160 13.63 16.44 3.03
CA THR A 160 13.67 17.77 2.44
C THR A 160 12.60 18.66 3.02
N TYR A 161 12.92 19.94 3.20
CA TYR A 161 11.98 20.99 3.57
C TYR A 161 11.13 21.47 2.37
N GLY A 162 11.50 21.09 1.14
CA GLY A 162 10.81 21.48 -0.09
C GLY A 162 9.83 20.44 -0.61
N LYS A 163 9.52 20.50 -1.92
CA LYS A 163 8.66 19.51 -2.56
C LYS A 163 9.30 18.12 -2.47
N ARG A 164 8.64 17.23 -1.74
CA ARG A 164 9.08 15.85 -1.52
C ARG A 164 9.12 15.08 -2.84
N LYS A 165 10.29 14.48 -3.12
CA LYS A 165 10.52 13.59 -4.28
C LYS A 165 10.50 12.15 -3.83
N TYR A 166 9.94 11.27 -4.66
CA TYR A 166 9.83 9.85 -4.38
C TYR A 166 10.57 9.10 -5.48
N PHE A 167 11.52 8.27 -5.07
CA PHE A 167 12.32 7.43 -5.92
C PHE A 167 11.94 5.98 -5.70
N VAL A 168 12.03 5.18 -6.74
CA VAL A 168 11.88 3.73 -6.65
C VAL A 168 13.21 3.12 -7.03
N LEU A 169 13.80 2.44 -6.07
CA LEU A 169 15.14 1.88 -6.17
C LEU A 169 15.06 0.37 -6.05
N ASP A 170 16.05 -0.31 -6.60
CA ASP A 170 16.16 -1.75 -6.60
C ASP A 170 17.35 -2.24 -5.77
N ILE A 171 17.23 -3.45 -5.24
CA ILE A 171 18.23 -4.08 -4.40
C ILE A 171 18.25 -5.60 -4.63
N ASP A 172 19.38 -6.28 -4.38
CA ASP A 172 19.45 -7.74 -4.46
C ASP A 172 18.50 -8.35 -3.42
N CYS A 173 17.73 -9.37 -3.81
CA CYS A 173 16.76 -10.05 -2.95
C CYS A 173 17.32 -10.59 -1.64
N ARG A 174 18.64 -10.83 -1.56
CA ARG A 174 19.31 -11.34 -0.36
C ARG A 174 19.70 -10.24 0.62
N VAL A 175 19.71 -8.99 0.18
CA VAL A 175 20.05 -7.85 1.03
C VAL A 175 18.83 -7.46 1.86
N ARG A 176 19.09 -7.10 3.12
CA ARG A 176 18.06 -6.72 4.10
C ARG A 176 18.34 -5.32 4.61
N PHE A 177 17.28 -4.58 4.88
CA PHE A 177 17.36 -3.33 5.61
C PHE A 177 17.27 -3.60 7.11
N TYR A 178 18.06 -2.88 7.89
CA TYR A 178 17.93 -2.86 9.35
C TYR A 178 16.84 -1.89 9.83
N GLU A 179 16.51 -0.89 9.01
CA GLU A 179 15.45 0.07 9.27
C GLU A 179 14.64 0.24 8.00
N TYR A 180 13.34 -0.02 8.06
CA TYR A 180 12.46 0.08 6.91
C TYR A 180 11.01 0.25 7.32
N ARG A 181 10.20 0.67 6.35
CA ARG A 181 8.75 0.64 6.44
C ARG A 181 8.20 -0.43 5.52
N LEU A 182 7.05 -0.96 5.90
CA LEU A 182 6.30 -1.92 5.11
C LEU A 182 4.84 -1.49 5.04
N LEU A 183 4.32 -1.35 3.83
CA LEU A 183 2.90 -1.10 3.63
C LEU A 183 2.23 -2.43 3.25
N CYS A 184 1.43 -2.96 4.17
CA CYS A 184 0.60 -4.13 3.93
C CYS A 184 -0.78 -3.70 3.43
N ARG A 185 -1.37 -4.55 2.58
CA ARG A 185 -2.71 -4.34 2.04
C ARG A 185 -3.47 -5.65 1.93
N TYR A 186 -4.77 -5.61 2.22
CA TYR A 186 -5.70 -6.67 1.82
C TYR A 186 -6.92 -6.08 1.11
N LYS A 187 -7.62 -6.92 0.36
CA LYS A 187 -8.88 -6.56 -0.33
C LYS A 187 -10.06 -6.99 0.53
N VAL A 188 -11.04 -6.10 0.70
CA VAL A 188 -12.30 -6.46 1.35
C VAL A 188 -13.12 -7.35 0.41
N PRO A 189 -13.66 -8.50 0.88
CA PRO A 189 -14.55 -9.33 0.09
C PRO A 189 -15.75 -8.55 -0.45
N ARG A 190 -16.14 -8.82 -1.70
CA ARG A 190 -17.32 -8.16 -2.28
C ARG A 190 -18.60 -8.46 -1.53
N SER A 191 -18.72 -9.65 -0.93
CA SER A 191 -19.83 -9.99 -0.04
C SER A 191 -20.00 -8.93 1.04
N ASP A 192 -18.92 -8.57 1.71
CA ASP A 192 -18.93 -7.69 2.87
C ASP A 192 -19.23 -6.25 2.44
N VAL A 193 -18.77 -5.84 1.26
CA VAL A 193 -19.14 -4.56 0.65
C VAL A 193 -20.63 -4.51 0.32
N ILE A 194 -21.20 -5.59 -0.24
CA ILE A 194 -22.63 -5.68 -0.57
C ILE A 194 -23.45 -5.68 0.73
N PHE A 195 -23.10 -6.51 1.72
CA PHE A 195 -23.77 -6.52 3.02
C PHE A 195 -23.75 -5.14 3.67
N ALA A 196 -22.60 -4.47 3.68
CA ALA A 196 -22.49 -3.11 4.20
C ALA A 196 -23.41 -2.15 3.45
N SER A 197 -23.40 -2.17 2.10
CA SER A 197 -24.25 -1.32 1.25
C SER A 197 -25.75 -1.57 1.46
N LEU A 198 -26.15 -2.82 1.75
CA LEU A 198 -27.53 -3.20 2.07
C LEU A 198 -27.92 -2.80 3.51
N SER A 199 -26.98 -2.82 4.45
CA SER A 199 -27.19 -2.26 5.79
C SER A 199 -27.10 -0.73 5.83
N THR A 200 -26.67 -0.07 4.74
CA THR A 200 -26.63 1.40 4.61
C THR A 200 -27.95 2.00 4.14
N PHE A 201 -29.01 1.20 3.94
CA PHE A 201 -30.38 1.71 3.88
C PHE A 201 -30.82 2.15 5.29
N CYS A 202 -30.27 3.26 5.75
CA CYS A 202 -30.77 4.06 6.87
C CYS A 202 -31.76 5.12 6.36
#